data_AF-A0AAP2BRB6-F1
#
_entry.id   AF-A0AAP2BRB6-F1
#
_cell.length_a   1.000
_cell.length_b   1.000
_cell.length_c   1.000
_cell.angle_alpha   90.00
_cell.angle_beta   90.00
_cell.angle_gamma   90.00
#
_symmetry.space_group_name_H-M   'P 1'
#
loop_
_entity.id
_entity.type
_entity.pdbx_description
1 polymer ?
#
loop_
_entity_poly.entity_id
_entity_poly.type
_entity_poly.pdbx_seq_one_letter_code
_entity_poly.pdbx_strand_id
1 'polypeptide(L)' 'MYHLDNTSGVPEMPEPKDTQTISPRWFGESEEQGGISWPGADWFNIVQAELLAILYKAGLSPDKSKYDQLAHAIQSFADG' A
#
# COMPACT_ATOMS: atom_id res chain seq x y z
N MET A 1 -8.31 6.75 3.69
CA MET A 1 -7.53 5.49 3.69
C MET A 1 -8.21 4.51 4.63
N TYR A 2 -8.31 3.25 4.21
CA TYR A 2 -8.82 2.14 5.01
C TYR A 2 -8.14 0.87 4.51
N HIS A 3 -8.06 -0.17 5.33
CA HIS A 3 -7.59 -1.46 4.84
C HIS A 3 -8.59 -2.03 3.82
N LEU A 4 -8.18 -3.05 3.06
CA LEU A 4 -9.08 -3.83 2.23
C LEU A 4 -10.26 -4.32 3.09
N ASP A 5 -11.46 -3.84 2.78
CA ASP A 5 -12.72 -4.11 3.51
C ASP A 5 -13.67 -4.86 2.59
N ASN A 6 -13.33 -6.12 2.27
CA ASN A 6 -14.17 -7.01 1.47
C ASN A 6 -14.07 -8.46 1.96
N THR A 7 -15.02 -9.30 1.54
CA THR A 7 -15.12 -10.71 1.95
C THR A 7 -14.06 -11.63 1.35
N SER A 8 -13.24 -11.13 0.42
CA SER A 8 -12.11 -11.86 -0.18
C SER A 8 -10.78 -11.62 0.53
N GLY A 9 -10.72 -10.66 1.47
CA GLY A 9 -9.52 -10.39 2.25
C GLY A 9 -9.20 -11.54 3.21
N VAL A 10 -7.90 -11.76 3.43
CA VAL A 10 -7.43 -12.62 4.52
C VAL A 10 -7.31 -11.81 5.82
N PRO A 11 -7.63 -12.38 7.00
CA PRO A 11 -7.69 -11.64 8.25
C PRO A 11 -6.31 -11.20 8.77
N GLU A 12 -5.25 -11.90 8.35
CA GLU A 12 -3.86 -11.58 8.67
C GLU A 12 -3.10 -11.31 7.38
N MET A 13 -2.25 -10.28 7.39
CA MET A 13 -1.39 -9.99 6.23
C MET A 13 -0.45 -11.19 6.03
N PRO A 14 -0.48 -11.85 4.86
CA PRO A 14 0.41 -12.95 4.58
C PRO A 14 1.86 -12.45 4.57
N GLU A 15 2.80 -13.30 4.98
CA GLU A 15 4.22 -12.96 4.89
C GLU A 15 4.58 -12.64 3.42
N PRO A 16 5.33 -11.54 3.17
CA PRO A 16 5.79 -11.23 1.83
C PRO A 16 6.58 -12.40 1.24
N LYS A 17 6.38 -12.69 -0.05
CA LYS A 17 7.17 -13.72 -0.74
C LYS A 17 8.64 -13.32 -0.81
N ASP A 18 9.48 -14.33 -1.04
CA ASP A 18 10.92 -14.14 -1.19
C ASP A 18 11.28 -13.05 -2.21
N THR A 19 12.35 -12.32 -1.90
CA THR A 19 12.90 -11.29 -2.78
C THR A 19 13.32 -11.90 -4.12
N GLN A 20 12.66 -11.50 -5.21
CA GLN A 20 12.93 -12.03 -6.54
C GLN A 20 13.99 -11.23 -7.33
N THR A 21 14.35 -10.02 -6.87
CA THR A 21 15.32 -9.14 -7.55
C THR A 21 16.10 -8.31 -6.53
N ILE A 22 17.40 -8.13 -6.77
CA ILE A 22 18.28 -7.30 -5.94
C ILE A 22 18.37 -5.84 -6.40
N SER A 23 17.74 -5.51 -7.53
CA SER A 23 17.67 -4.15 -8.07
C SER A 23 16.22 -3.67 -8.22
N PRO A 24 15.96 -2.35 -8.07
CA PRO A 24 14.64 -1.77 -8.28
C PRO A 24 14.10 -2.06 -9.68
N ARG A 25 12.82 -2.42 -9.77
CA ARG A 25 12.08 -2.64 -11.01
C ARG A 25 10.88 -1.70 -11.06
N TRP A 26 10.46 -1.36 -12.26
CA TRP A 26 9.32 -0.49 -12.54
C TRP A 26 8.32 -1.24 -13.39
N PHE A 27 7.03 -0.87 -13.28
CA PHE A 27 6.00 -1.44 -14.14
C PHE A 27 6.31 -1.14 -15.61
N GLY A 28 6.27 -2.18 -16.45
CA GLY A 28 6.43 -2.06 -17.90
C GLY A 28 5.17 -2.50 -18.63
N GLU A 29 4.87 -1.81 -19.73
CA GLU A 29 3.73 -2.09 -20.64
C GLU A 29 4.17 -2.85 -21.91
N SER A 30 5.38 -3.42 -21.93
CA SER A 30 5.93 -4.02 -23.15
C SER A 30 5.18 -5.30 -23.56
N GLU A 31 4.58 -5.27 -24.75
CA GLU A 31 4.01 -6.46 -25.41
C GLU A 31 5.10 -7.41 -25.94
N GLU A 32 6.35 -6.95 -26.10
CA GLU A 32 7.48 -7.80 -26.46
C GLU A 32 8.32 -8.21 -25.24
N GLN A 33 8.53 -9.53 -25.13
CA GLN A 33 9.45 -10.25 -24.23
C GLN A 33 9.22 -10.15 -22.70
N GLY A 34 7.98 -10.05 -22.24
CA GLY A 34 7.72 -10.19 -20.80
C GLY A 34 6.27 -10.06 -20.35
N GLY A 35 5.40 -9.53 -21.21
CA GLY A 35 4.01 -9.25 -20.86
C GLY A 35 3.85 -8.06 -19.92
N ILE A 36 2.62 -7.63 -19.73
CA ILE A 36 2.26 -6.54 -18.82
C ILE A 36 2.70 -6.92 -17.40
N SER A 37 3.38 -6.00 -16.71
CA SER A 37 3.75 -6.21 -15.30
C SER A 37 2.52 -6.13 -14.40
N TRP A 38 2.14 -7.25 -13.78
CA TRP A 38 1.03 -7.30 -12.83
C TRP A 38 1.54 -7.23 -11.39
N PRO A 39 1.18 -6.20 -10.59
CA PRO A 39 1.45 -6.23 -9.16
C PRO A 39 0.64 -7.35 -8.51
N GLY A 40 1.33 -8.25 -7.79
CA GLY A 40 0.69 -9.26 -6.95
C GLY A 40 0.14 -8.68 -5.65
N ALA A 41 -0.56 -9.51 -4.87
CA ALA A 41 -1.12 -9.14 -3.58
C ALA A 41 -0.08 -8.52 -2.62
N ASP A 42 1.16 -9.03 -2.61
CA ASP A 42 2.25 -8.52 -1.79
C ASP A 42 2.50 -7.02 -2.01
N TRP A 43 2.52 -6.58 -3.28
CA TRP A 43 2.77 -5.17 -3.59
C TRP A 43 1.64 -4.28 -3.06
N PHE A 44 0.38 -4.68 -3.27
CA PHE A 44 -0.77 -3.95 -2.77
C PHE A 44 -0.82 -3.92 -1.23
N ASN A 45 -0.51 -5.05 -0.59
CA ASN A 45 -0.47 -5.14 0.87
C ASN A 45 0.64 -4.27 1.45
N ILE A 46 1.82 -4.21 0.83
CA ILE A 46 2.92 -3.32 1.25
C ILE A 46 2.50 -1.86 1.14
N VAL A 47 1.97 -1.42 -0.01
CA VAL A 47 1.51 -0.04 -0.19
C VAL A 47 0.41 0.29 0.82
N GLN A 48 -0.55 -0.60 1.03
CA GLN A 48 -1.61 -0.42 2.01
C GLN A 48 -1.04 -0.28 3.43
N ALA A 49 -0.12 -1.16 3.83
CA ALA A 49 0.50 -1.15 5.15
C ALA A 49 1.28 0.16 5.41
N GLU A 50 2.06 0.62 4.43
CA GLU A 50 2.80 1.88 4.51
C GLU A 50 1.84 3.08 4.68
N LEU A 51 0.77 3.15 3.88
CA LEU A 51 -0.22 4.23 3.98
C LEU A 51 -0.97 4.21 5.31
N LEU A 52 -1.30 3.03 5.85
CA LEU A 52 -1.91 2.91 7.18
C LEU A 52 -0.93 3.31 8.29
N ALA A 53 0.35 2.95 8.17
CA ALA A 53 1.38 3.32 9.13
C ALA A 53 1.56 4.84 9.24
N ILE A 54 1.44 5.57 8.12
CA ILE A 54 1.44 7.04 8.10
C ILE A 54 0.30 7.60 8.98
N LEU A 55 -0.92 7.08 8.81
CA LEU A 55 -2.07 7.51 9.63
C LEU A 55 -1.83 7.24 11.12
N TYR A 56 -1.38 6.04 11.46
CA TYR A 56 -1.13 5.67 12.86
C TYR A 56 -0.03 6.52 13.50
N LYS A 57 1.03 6.85 12.75
CA LYS A 57 2.09 7.76 13.22
C LYS A 57 1.57 9.17 13.48
N ALA A 58 0.57 9.62 12.71
CA ALA A 58 -0.11 10.90 12.94
C ALA A 58 -1.19 10.84 14.03
N GLY A 59 -1.38 9.68 14.69
CA GLY A 59 -2.44 9.49 15.68
C GLY A 59 -3.84 9.43 15.08
N LEU A 60 -3.97 9.26 13.76
CA LEU A 60 -5.24 9.17 13.06
C LEU A 60 -5.71 7.72 12.95
N SER A 61 -7.00 7.50 13.17
CA SER A 61 -7.64 6.20 12.91
C SER A 61 -8.19 6.15 11.48
N PRO A 62 -8.00 5.04 10.75
CA PRO A 62 -8.57 4.87 9.40
C PRO A 62 -10.09 4.97 9.39
N ASP A 63 -10.63 5.74 8.45
CA ASP A 63 -12.06 5.96 8.24
C ASP A 63 -12.43 5.82 6.75
N LYS A 64 -13.24 4.82 6.39
CA LYS A 64 -13.62 4.60 4.98
C LYS A 64 -14.51 5.69 4.39
N SER A 65 -15.09 6.56 5.21
CA SER A 65 -15.91 7.69 4.76
C SER A 65 -15.09 8.96 4.45
N LYS A 66 -13.80 8.98 4.80
CA LYS A 66 -12.91 10.14 4.64
C LYS A 66 -11.84 9.92 3.58
N TYR A 67 -11.69 10.89 2.68
CA TYR A 67 -10.80 10.79 1.52
C TYR A 67 -9.55 11.68 1.61
N ASP A 68 -9.34 12.36 2.73
CA ASP A 68 -8.30 13.36 2.97
C ASP A 68 -7.38 13.02 4.15
N GLN A 69 -7.54 11.84 4.77
CA GLN A 69 -6.82 11.45 5.98
C GLN A 69 -5.29 11.49 5.83
N LEU A 70 -4.77 11.11 4.65
CA LEU A 70 -3.33 11.18 4.37
C LEU A 70 -2.84 12.63 4.30
N ALA A 71 -3.63 13.54 3.72
CA ALA A 71 -3.29 14.95 3.68
C ALA A 71 -3.25 15.53 5.11
N HIS A 72 -4.22 15.18 5.96
CA HIS A 72 -4.20 15.55 7.37
C HIS A 72 -3.00 14.98 8.12
N ALA A 73 -2.63 13.71 7.88
CA ALA A 73 -1.45 13.11 8.48
C ALA A 73 -0.17 13.87 8.09
N ILE A 74 0.01 14.15 6.79
CA ILE A 74 1.17 14.89 6.27
C ILE A 74 1.23 16.29 6.88
N GLN A 75 0.10 17.01 6.94
CA GLN A 75 0.03 18.34 7.56
C GLN A 75 0.48 18.29 9.03
N SER A 76 0.03 17.29 9.78
CA SER A 76 0.39 17.15 11.20
C SER A 76 1.90 16.97 11.43
N PHE A 77 2.62 16.38 10.48
CA PHE A 77 4.09 16.25 10.56
C PHE A 77 4.84 17.51 10.14
N ALA A 78 4.24 18.35 9.30
CA ALA A 78 4.86 19.59 8.84
C ALA A 78 4.78 20.72 9.88
N ASP A 79 3.78 20.68 10.76
CA ASP A 79 3.54 21.67 11.81
C ASP A 79 4.28 21.36 13.14
N GLY A 80 5.01 20.24 13.19
CA GLY A 80 5.70 19.72 14.38
C GLY A 80 7.18 20.05 14.50
#